data_AF-A0A9D9Q4M3-F1
#
_entry.id   AF-A0A9D9Q4M3-F1
#
_cell.length_a   1.000
_cell.length_b   1.000
_cell.length_c   1.000
_cell.angle_alpha   90.00
_cell.angle_beta   90.00
_cell.angle_gamma   90.00
#
_symmetry.space_group_name_H-M   'P 1'
#
loop_
_entity.id
_entity.type
_entity.pdbx_description
1 polymer ?
#
loop_
_entity_poly.entity_id
_entity_poly.type
_entity_poly.pdbx_seq_one_letter_code
_entity_poly.pdbx_strand_id
1 'polypeptide(L)'
;MNGTGIVSLNRNIRSQRSIQYVAASDYQFRVYDRPFKFSLEAYYKALSNLIPYNVDNIRISYYGENCATGYATGIDMKLFGEFVPGTDSWLTCSVMKTEEKIGNIWYPRPTDQRVNLSLYLTDYFPGTDRWKMSL
;
A
#
# COMPACT_ATOMS: atom_id res chain seq x y z
N MET A 1 43.37 -15.13 16.93
CA MET A 1 43.06 -15.13 15.49
C MET A 1 42.79 -13.69 15.09
N ASN A 2 43.64 -13.10 14.25
CA ASN A 2 43.61 -11.68 13.92
C ASN A 2 42.32 -11.33 13.15
N GLY A 3 41.41 -10.62 13.82
CA GLY A 3 40.08 -10.24 13.34
C GLY A 3 40.10 -9.05 12.37
N THR A 4 40.86 -9.14 11.28
CA THR A 4 40.85 -8.13 10.22
C THR A 4 39.86 -8.58 9.13
N GLY A 5 38.64 -8.04 9.19
CA GLY A 5 37.66 -8.21 8.12
C GLY A 5 37.90 -7.19 7.01
N ILE A 6 38.26 -7.65 5.80
CA ILE A 6 38.36 -6.78 4.63
C ILE A 6 36.96 -6.67 4.02
N VAL A 7 36.35 -5.48 4.11
CA VAL A 7 35.06 -5.18 3.47
C VAL A 7 35.34 -4.57 2.09
N SER A 8 34.91 -5.26 1.03
CA SER A 8 35.00 -4.76 -0.34
C SER A 8 33.64 -4.26 -0.81
N LEU A 9 33.59 -3.08 -1.40
CA LEU A 9 32.37 -2.51 -1.97
C LEU A 9 32.09 -3.11 -3.35
N ASN A 10 30.90 -3.66 -3.54
CA ASN A 10 30.46 -4.11 -4.85
C ASN A 10 30.16 -2.92 -5.76
N ARG A 11 31.03 -2.68 -6.76
CA ARG A 11 30.87 -1.59 -7.74
C ARG A 11 29.97 -1.97 -8.92
N ASN A 12 29.53 -3.22 -9.02
CA ASN A 12 28.68 -3.72 -10.11
C ASN A 12 27.17 -3.52 -9.84
N ILE A 13 26.82 -2.87 -8.72
CA ILE A 13 25.43 -2.57 -8.38
C ILE A 13 24.81 -1.64 -9.42
N ARG A 14 23.69 -2.08 -9.99
CA ARG A 14 22.86 -1.28 -10.90
C ARG A 14 21.70 -0.63 -10.16
N SER A 15 21.18 0.44 -10.74
CA SER A 15 19.97 1.09 -10.23
C SER A 15 18.77 0.14 -10.28
N GLN A 16 17.98 0.13 -9.21
CA GLN A 16 16.70 -0.57 -9.15
C GLN A 16 15.73 0.07 -10.15
N ARG A 17 14.93 -0.75 -10.83
CA ARG A 17 13.97 -0.30 -11.84
C ARG A 17 12.56 -0.69 -11.45
N SER A 18 11.61 0.18 -11.72
CA SER A 18 10.19 -0.14 -11.56
C SER A 18 9.38 0.42 -12.73
N ILE A 19 8.44 -0.37 -13.24
CA ILE A 19 7.41 0.09 -14.18
C ILE A 19 6.08 0.02 -13.43
N GLN A 20 5.29 1.09 -13.45
CA GLN A 20 4.05 1.20 -12.68
C GLN A 20 2.89 1.48 -13.63
N TYR A 21 1.83 0.69 -13.51
CA TYR A 21 0.58 0.86 -14.21
C TYR A 21 -0.50 1.13 -13.17
N VAL A 22 -1.34 2.12 -13.44
CA VAL A 22 -2.45 2.52 -12.56
C VAL A 22 -3.67 2.74 -13.43
N ALA A 23 -4.79 2.17 -13.02
CA ALA A 23 -6.11 2.38 -13.61
C ALA A 23 -7.04 2.87 -12.50
N ALA A 24 -7.73 3.98 -12.74
CA ALA A 24 -8.64 4.57 -11.78
C ALA A 24 -10.02 4.75 -12.42
N SER A 25 -11.07 4.52 -11.63
CA SER A 25 -12.47 4.68 -12.01
C SER A 25 -13.22 5.38 -10.90
N ASP A 26 -13.80 6.53 -11.22
CA ASP A 26 -14.65 7.31 -10.32
C ASP A 26 -16.11 7.23 -10.78
N TYR A 27 -17.00 6.91 -9.84
CA TYR A 27 -18.44 6.87 -10.07
C TYR A 27 -19.17 7.71 -9.02
N GLN A 28 -19.83 8.77 -9.48
CA GLN A 28 -20.63 9.65 -8.63
C GLN A 28 -22.11 9.34 -8.82
N PHE A 29 -22.83 9.14 -7.71
CA PHE A 29 -24.25 8.83 -7.72
C PHE A 29 -24.96 9.52 -6.57
N ARG A 30 -26.28 9.60 -6.64
CA ARG A 30 -27.11 10.21 -5.59
C ARG A 30 -28.01 9.16 -4.96
N VAL A 31 -28.06 9.12 -3.64
CA VAL A 31 -28.96 8.24 -2.87
C VAL A 31 -29.71 9.10 -1.87
N TYR A 32 -31.04 9.06 -1.86
CA TYR A 32 -31.88 9.92 -1.01
C TYR A 32 -31.51 11.42 -1.10
N ASP A 33 -31.31 11.93 -2.32
CA ASP A 33 -30.83 13.29 -2.64
C ASP A 33 -29.40 13.66 -2.22
N ARG A 34 -28.68 12.76 -1.56
CA ARG A 34 -27.31 13.00 -1.08
C ARG A 34 -26.25 12.50 -2.07
N PRO A 35 -25.14 13.24 -2.26
CA PRO A 35 -24.06 12.83 -3.14
C PRO A 35 -23.22 11.71 -2.52
N PHE A 36 -22.99 10.65 -3.29
CA PHE A 36 -22.05 9.58 -2.99
C PHE A 36 -21.00 9.51 -4.11
N LYS A 37 -19.76 9.22 -3.75
CA LYS A 37 -18.67 8.97 -4.70
C LYS A 37 -18.00 7.65 -4.38
N PHE A 38 -18.05 6.73 -5.33
CA PHE A 38 -17.26 5.50 -5.30
C PHE A 38 -16.04 5.67 -6.19
N SER A 39 -14.86 5.39 -5.66
CA SER A 39 -13.57 5.46 -6.35
C SER A 39 -12.93 4.08 -6.29
N LEU A 40 -12.50 3.57 -7.43
CA LEU A 40 -11.79 2.29 -7.56
C LEU A 40 -10.46 2.55 -8.24
N GLU A 41 -9.37 2.16 -7.61
CA GLU A 41 -8.03 2.25 -8.17
C GLU A 41 -7.40 0.85 -8.18
N ALA A 42 -6.84 0.46 -9.32
CA ALA A 42 -6.08 -0.77 -9.46
C ALA A 42 -4.67 -0.41 -9.92
N TYR A 43 -3.66 -1.00 -9.29
CA TYR A 43 -2.27 -0.75 -9.64
C TYR A 43 -1.47 -2.03 -9.78
N TYR A 44 -0.50 -1.99 -10.68
CA TYR A 44 0.47 -3.05 -10.91
C TYR A 44 1.86 -2.44 -11.12
N LYS A 45 2.80 -2.81 -10.26
CA LYS A 45 4.19 -2.36 -10.31
C LYS A 45 5.09 -3.56 -10.57
N ALA A 46 5.76 -3.58 -11.71
CA ALA A 46 6.82 -4.55 -12.02
C ALA A 46 8.16 -4.00 -11.53
N LEU A 47 8.87 -4.77 -10.70
CA LEU A 47 10.14 -4.40 -10.09
C LEU A 47 11.27 -5.26 -10.67
N SER A 48 12.40 -4.64 -11.00
CA SER A 48 13.57 -5.30 -11.60
C SER A 48 14.87 -4.75 -11.01
N ASN A 49 15.92 -5.56 -11.05
CA ASN A 49 17.21 -5.26 -10.41
C ASN A 49 17.06 -4.93 -8.91
N LEU A 50 16.17 -5.60 -8.19
CA LEU A 50 16.01 -5.41 -6.75
C LEU A 50 17.23 -5.97 -6.02
N ILE A 51 17.65 -5.29 -4.96
CA ILE A 51 18.64 -5.80 -4.00
C ILE A 51 17.83 -6.37 -2.84
N PRO A 52 17.77 -7.69 -2.67
CA PRO A 52 17.01 -8.28 -1.58
C PRO A 52 17.65 -7.90 -0.24
N TYR A 53 16.81 -7.83 0.77
CA TYR A 53 17.22 -7.59 2.14
C TYR A 53 16.45 -8.50 3.07
N ASN A 54 17.11 -8.91 4.15
CA ASN A 54 16.48 -9.65 5.23
C ASN A 54 16.34 -8.72 6.44
N VAL A 55 15.19 -8.79 7.11
CA VAL A 55 14.92 -8.05 8.34
C VAL A 55 14.88 -9.06 9.48
N ASP A 56 15.84 -8.96 10.38
CA ASP A 56 15.90 -9.71 11.62
C ASP A 56 15.74 -8.75 12.80
N ASN A 57 14.49 -8.61 13.26
CA ASN A 57 14.07 -7.67 14.29
C ASN A 57 14.43 -6.20 13.93
N ILE A 58 15.54 -5.67 14.46
CA ILE A 58 16.03 -4.30 14.21
C ILE A 58 17.16 -4.30 13.17
N ARG A 59 17.74 -5.45 12.83
CA ARG A 59 18.85 -5.57 11.89
C ARG A 59 18.34 -5.80 10.48
N ILE A 60 18.76 -4.93 9.56
CA ILE A 60 18.53 -5.09 8.13
C ILE A 60 19.84 -5.49 7.46
N SER A 61 19.87 -6.62 6.77
CA SER A 61 21.03 -7.10 6.03
C SER A 61 20.73 -7.17 4.53
N TYR A 62 21.51 -6.45 3.74
CA TYR A 62 21.41 -6.43 2.28
C TYR A 62 22.33 -7.47 1.66
N TYR A 63 21.86 -8.14 0.60
CA TYR A 63 22.65 -9.15 -0.10
C TYR A 63 23.76 -8.55 -0.97
N GLY A 64 23.74 -7.23 -1.23
CA GLY A 64 24.80 -6.54 -1.95
C GLY A 64 24.85 -6.80 -3.47
N GLU A 65 23.82 -7.45 -4.02
CA GLU A 65 23.69 -7.80 -5.44
C GLU A 65 22.27 -7.58 -5.95
N ASN A 66 22.11 -7.18 -7.22
CA ASN A 66 20.81 -7.01 -7.87
C ASN A 66 20.24 -8.36 -8.37
N CYS A 67 20.02 -9.31 -7.47
CA CYS A 67 19.61 -10.68 -7.81
C CYS A 67 18.11 -10.95 -7.66
N ALA A 68 17.30 -9.92 -7.34
CA ALA A 68 15.87 -10.06 -7.15
C ALA A 68 15.04 -9.34 -8.23
N THR A 69 13.89 -9.94 -8.55
CA THR A 69 12.82 -9.32 -9.36
C THR A 69 11.53 -9.41 -8.56
N GLY A 70 10.52 -8.59 -8.83
CA GLY A 70 9.31 -8.65 -8.01
C GLY A 70 8.15 -7.92 -8.65
N TYR A 71 7.01 -8.01 -7.99
CA TYR A 71 5.84 -7.24 -8.37
C TYR A 71 5.06 -6.80 -7.14
N ALA A 72 4.37 -5.67 -7.26
CA ALA A 72 3.38 -5.20 -6.30
C ALA A 72 2.08 -4.92 -7.05
N THR A 73 1.01 -5.60 -6.67
CA THR A 73 -0.31 -5.41 -7.27
C THR A 73 -1.32 -5.14 -6.19
N GLY A 74 -2.30 -4.29 -6.46
CA GLY A 74 -3.35 -4.02 -5.50
C GLY A 74 -4.55 -3.35 -6.10
N ILE A 75 -5.62 -3.38 -5.32
CA ILE A 75 -6.90 -2.74 -5.60
C ILE A 75 -7.28 -1.95 -4.36
N ASP A 76 -7.54 -0.66 -4.56
CA ASP A 76 -8.00 0.28 -3.55
C ASP A 76 -9.42 0.72 -3.89
N MET A 77 -10.33 0.56 -2.94
CA MET A 77 -11.72 0.98 -3.05
C MET A 77 -11.97 2.05 -2.01
N LYS A 78 -12.57 3.17 -2.44
CA LYS A 78 -12.95 4.26 -1.56
C LYS A 78 -14.39 4.67 -1.82
N LEU A 79 -15.23 4.54 -0.80
CA LEU A 79 -16.59 5.02 -0.81
C LEU A 79 -16.68 6.27 0.04
N PHE A 80 -17.05 7.40 -0.57
CA PHE A 80 -17.43 8.62 0.11
C PHE A 80 -18.94 8.74 0.12
N GLY A 81 -19.49 9.15 1.26
CA GLY A 81 -20.91 9.34 1.43
C GLY A 81 -21.26 10.30 2.54
N GLU A 82 -22.33 11.04 2.33
CA GLU A 82 -22.94 11.90 3.33
C GLU A 82 -24.03 11.09 4.07
N PHE A 83 -23.62 10.21 4.99
CA PHE A 83 -24.58 9.42 5.81
C PHE A 83 -25.41 10.32 6.73
N VAL A 84 -24.90 11.52 7.02
CA VAL A 84 -25.53 12.53 7.85
C VAL A 84 -25.45 13.89 7.12
N PRO A 85 -26.55 14.66 6.99
CA PRO A 85 -26.54 15.91 6.24
C PRO A 85 -25.46 16.89 6.71
N GLY A 86 -24.66 17.42 5.79
CA GLY A 86 -23.58 18.37 6.05
C GLY A 86 -22.32 17.76 6.66
N THR A 87 -22.13 16.43 6.60
CA THR A 87 -20.87 15.81 7.04
C THR A 87 -20.39 14.65 6.18
N ASP A 88 -19.11 14.72 5.79
CA ASP A 88 -18.47 13.72 4.96
C ASP A 88 -18.04 12.51 5.78
N SER A 89 -18.42 11.33 5.33
CA SER A 89 -17.89 10.05 5.82
C SER A 89 -17.25 9.30 4.66
N TRP A 90 -16.25 8.49 4.98
CA TRP A 90 -15.57 7.68 3.98
C TRP A 90 -15.16 6.32 4.52
N LEU A 91 -15.25 5.32 3.67
CA LEU A 91 -14.80 3.96 3.89
C LEU A 91 -13.78 3.64 2.81
N THR A 92 -12.58 3.23 3.20
CA THR A 92 -11.58 2.65 2.29
C THR A 92 -11.34 1.20 2.59
N CYS A 93 -11.32 0.38 1.55
CA CYS A 93 -10.91 -1.01 1.61
C CYS A 93 -9.84 -1.23 0.53
N SER A 94 -8.68 -1.68 0.96
CA SER A 94 -7.50 -1.85 0.12
C SER A 94 -6.97 -3.26 0.26
N VAL A 95 -6.69 -3.91 -0.87
CA VAL A 95 -6.08 -5.24 -0.91
C VAL A 95 -4.85 -5.17 -1.79
N MET A 96 -3.70 -5.58 -1.28
CA MET A 96 -2.47 -5.61 -2.05
C MET A 96 -1.70 -6.90 -1.86
N LYS A 97 -0.90 -7.26 -2.85
CA LYS A 97 0.00 -8.40 -2.82
C LYS A 97 1.35 -7.97 -3.37
N THR A 98 2.40 -8.14 -2.58
CA THR A 98 3.77 -7.85 -3.00
C THR A 98 4.67 -9.06 -2.80
N GLU A 99 5.27 -9.53 -3.89
CA GLU A 99 6.19 -10.67 -3.88
C GLU A 99 7.50 -10.32 -4.58
N GLU A 100 8.60 -10.87 -4.08
CA GLU A 100 9.91 -10.83 -4.71
C GLU A 100 10.42 -12.24 -4.99
N LYS A 101 11.05 -12.40 -6.13
CA LYS A 101 11.71 -13.61 -6.59
C LYS A 101 13.21 -13.46 -6.37
N ILE A 102 13.76 -14.32 -5.51
CA ILE A 102 15.20 -14.43 -5.26
C ILE A 102 15.63 -15.81 -5.78
N GLY A 103 16.50 -15.84 -6.79
CA GLY A 103 16.84 -17.08 -7.49
C GLY A 103 15.61 -17.67 -8.21
N ASN A 104 15.12 -18.83 -7.75
CA ASN A 104 13.95 -19.50 -8.35
C ASN A 104 12.74 -19.61 -7.41
N ILE A 105 12.76 -18.94 -6.25
CA ILE A 105 11.71 -19.01 -5.22
C ILE A 105 11.08 -17.63 -5.05
N TRP A 106 9.75 -17.62 -4.87
CA TRP A 106 8.97 -16.42 -4.56
C TRP A 106 8.81 -16.27 -3.04
N TYR A 107 9.12 -15.08 -2.54
CA TYR A 107 8.97 -14.69 -1.14
C TYR A 107 8.02 -13.49 -1.04
N PRO A 108 7.10 -13.48 -0.06
CA PRO A 108 6.32 -12.29 0.24
C PRO A 108 7.27 -11.21 0.77
N ARG A 109 7.11 -9.98 0.28
CA ARG A 109 7.94 -8.88 0.79
C ARG A 109 7.51 -8.52 2.21
N PRO A 110 8.43 -8.06 3.09
CA PRO A 110 8.06 -7.54 4.41
C PRO A 110 7.06 -6.38 4.38
N THR A 111 6.92 -5.70 3.24
CA THR A 111 5.95 -4.61 2.99
C THR A 111 4.60 -5.11 2.47
N ASP A 112 4.35 -6.42 2.43
CA ASP A 112 3.09 -7.01 1.98
C ASP A 112 1.97 -6.77 3.00
N GLN A 113 1.18 -5.71 2.81
CA GLN A 113 -0.03 -5.45 3.61
C GLN A 113 -1.26 -6.00 2.91
N ARG A 114 -1.60 -7.27 3.14
CA ARG A 114 -2.63 -7.95 2.34
C ARG A 114 -4.00 -7.28 2.31
N VAL A 115 -4.42 -6.74 3.46
CA VAL A 115 -5.71 -6.09 3.62
C VAL A 115 -5.53 -4.88 4.51
N ASN A 116 -6.10 -3.75 4.10
CA ASN A 116 -6.24 -2.55 4.90
C ASN A 116 -7.68 -2.07 4.81
N LEU A 117 -8.29 -1.86 5.98
CA LEU A 117 -9.63 -1.31 6.12
C LEU A 117 -9.52 -0.05 6.98
N SER A 118 -9.98 1.08 6.46
CA SER A 118 -10.08 2.33 7.22
C SER A 118 -11.46 2.93 7.02
N LEU A 119 -12.01 3.47 8.10
CA LEU A 119 -13.35 4.03 8.14
C LEU A 119 -13.27 5.35 8.90
N TYR A 120 -13.98 6.34 8.38
CA TYR A 120 -14.24 7.61 9.03
C TYR A 120 -15.73 7.87 8.96
N LEU A 121 -16.40 7.83 10.11
CA LEU A 121 -17.82 8.11 10.23
C LEU A 121 -18.00 9.36 11.08
N THR A 122 -18.89 10.25 10.63
CA THR A 122 -19.34 11.34 11.49
C THR A 122 -20.84 11.28 11.69
N ASP A 123 -21.27 11.37 12.95
CA ASP A 123 -22.67 11.35 13.36
C ASP A 123 -23.03 12.58 14.21
N TYR A 124 -24.33 12.92 14.27
CA TYR A 124 -24.86 13.95 15.16
C TYR A 124 -25.22 13.35 16.53
N PHE A 125 -25.07 14.14 17.59
CA PHE A 125 -25.56 13.72 18.91
C PHE A 125 -27.08 13.58 18.90
N PRO A 126 -27.65 12.49 19.46
CA PRO A 126 -29.09 12.30 19.49
C PRO A 126 -29.77 13.46 20.23
N GLY A 127 -30.63 14.19 19.50
CA GLY A 127 -31.39 15.34 20.03
C GLY A 127 -30.88 16.72 19.61
N THR A 128 -29.71 16.86 18.97
CA THR A 128 -29.24 18.16 18.45
C THR A 128 -28.27 18.05 17.26
N ASP A 129 -28.45 18.90 16.23
CA ASP A 129 -27.50 19.02 15.11
C ASP A 129 -26.27 19.90 15.42
N ARG A 130 -26.15 20.39 16.67
CA ARG A 130 -25.07 21.30 17.11
C ARG A 130 -23.75 20.59 17.44
N TRP A 131 -23.80 19.31 17.82
CA TRP A 131 -22.65 18.56 18.27
C TRP A 131 -22.40 17.38 17.33
N LYS A 132 -21.18 17.30 16.78
CA LYS A 132 -20.72 16.25 15.86
C LYS A 132 -19.75 15.31 16.58
N MET A 133 -19.89 14.02 16.34
CA MET A 133 -18.97 12.99 16.83
C MET A 133 -18.37 12.24 15.64
N SER A 134 -17.04 12.17 15.56
CA SER A 134 -16.33 11.44 14.51
C SER A 134 -15.59 10.22 15.07
N LEU A 135 -15.69 9.08 14.38
CA LEU A 135 -15.00 7.82 14.68
C LEU A 135 -14.10 7.42 13.51
#